data_AF-A0A3R9LQC4-F1
#
_entry.id   AF-A0A3R9LQC4-F1
#
_cell.length_a   1.000
_cell.length_b   1.000
_cell.length_c   1.000
_cell.angle_alpha   90.00
_cell.angle_beta   90.00
_cell.angle_gamma   90.00
#
_symmetry.space_group_name_H-M   'P 1'
#
loop_
_entity.id
_entity.type
_entity.pdbx_description
1 polymer ?
#
loop_
_entity_poly.entity_id
_entity_poly.type
_entity_poly.pdbx_seq_one_letter_code
_entity_poly.pdbx_strand_id
1 'polypeptide(L)'
;MIKIYDTMSRDLREFVPIEGGKVKMYVCGPTVYNYIHVGNARSTIAFDTIRRYFEYRGFEVNYISNFTDVDDRIINRAKEEGITPKEVADKYIAAFREDVTALGVKLATQHPRVIDFMEAIIDFVQTLVDKGYAYESEGDVYFRVEKSHNYAKLANKTLADLELGASGRTDEETARKENPVDFALWKAAKPGEISWDSPWGAGRPGWHIECSVMSTEILGDTIDIHGGGADLEFPHHTNEIAQSEAKTGQTFANYWMHNGFVNIDDVKMSKSLGNFITVHDALKTIDGQVLRFFFATQHYRKPINFTEKAVHDAATNLKYLKNTYEQPFTGQADSAQLQVFLDKFTAAMDEDFNAANGITVAFELAKWINSGNYTAEVKAAFAKLLEVFGIVFVEEVLDADIERLIEERQVARANRDFATADRIRDELAAQGIKLLDTKDGVRWTRD
;
A
#
# COMPACT_ATOMS: atom_id res chain seq x y z
N MET A 1 -21.59 -2.01 9.54
CA MET A 1 -20.64 -3.14 9.75
C MET A 1 -19.78 -3.19 8.51
N ILE A 2 -18.48 -3.46 8.66
CA ILE A 2 -17.56 -3.48 7.51
C ILE A 2 -17.93 -4.66 6.62
N LYS A 3 -18.07 -4.41 5.32
CA LYS A 3 -18.16 -5.43 4.27
C LYS A 3 -16.94 -5.35 3.39
N ILE A 4 -16.46 -6.50 2.95
CA ILE A 4 -15.29 -6.65 2.09
C ILE A 4 -15.74 -7.39 0.84
N TYR A 5 -15.33 -6.90 -0.32
CA TYR A 5 -15.42 -7.70 -1.53
C TYR A 5 -14.36 -8.78 -1.48
N ASP A 6 -14.81 -10.01 -1.29
CA ASP A 6 -13.94 -11.17 -1.23
C ASP A 6 -13.77 -11.76 -2.62
N THR A 7 -12.52 -11.78 -3.09
CA THR A 7 -12.13 -12.31 -4.40
C THR A 7 -12.50 -13.78 -4.55
N MET A 8 -12.47 -14.57 -3.47
CA MET A 8 -12.80 -16.00 -3.53
C MET A 8 -14.29 -16.23 -3.83
N SER A 9 -15.18 -15.45 -3.21
CA SER A 9 -16.64 -15.54 -3.41
C SER A 9 -17.17 -14.65 -4.53
N ARG A 10 -16.40 -13.64 -4.94
CA ARG A 10 -16.80 -12.57 -5.88
C ARG A 10 -18.05 -11.80 -5.43
N ASP A 11 -18.19 -11.66 -4.11
CA ASP A 11 -19.31 -10.96 -3.49
C ASP A 11 -18.85 -10.12 -2.29
N LEU A 12 -19.70 -9.19 -1.87
CA LEU A 12 -19.54 -8.44 -0.64
C LEU A 12 -19.94 -9.30 0.55
N ARG A 13 -18.99 -9.55 1.44
CA ARG A 13 -19.19 -10.34 2.66
C ARG A 13 -18.99 -9.45 3.88
N GLU A 14 -19.85 -9.63 4.89
CA GLU A 14 -19.62 -9.02 6.20
C GLU A 14 -18.28 -9.49 6.76
N PHE A 15 -17.49 -8.55 7.26
CA PHE A 15 -16.22 -8.84 7.91
C PHE A 15 -16.46 -9.35 9.33
N VAL A 16 -16.01 -10.57 9.59
CA VAL A 16 -16.03 -11.21 10.91
C VAL A 16 -14.59 -11.63 11.22
N PRO A 17 -13.95 -11.01 12.22
CA PRO A 17 -12.58 -11.36 12.57
C PRO A 17 -12.52 -12.73 13.25
N ILE A 18 -11.40 -13.44 13.09
CA ILE A 18 -11.10 -14.69 13.80
C ILE A 18 -11.04 -14.44 15.30
N GLU A 19 -10.42 -13.33 15.73
CA GLU A 19 -10.37 -12.88 17.11
C GLU A 19 -11.05 -11.52 17.25
N GLY A 20 -12.02 -11.41 18.17
CA GLY A 20 -12.80 -10.18 18.36
C GLY A 20 -11.92 -8.95 18.58
N GLY A 21 -12.12 -7.90 17.77
CA GLY A 21 -11.38 -6.64 17.85
C GLY A 21 -9.98 -6.65 17.21
N LYS A 22 -9.53 -7.76 16.63
CA LYS A 22 -8.23 -7.87 15.97
C LYS A 22 -8.35 -8.25 14.50
N VAL A 23 -7.37 -7.86 13.70
CA VAL A 23 -7.28 -8.20 12.28
C VAL A 23 -5.88 -8.70 11.95
N LYS A 24 -5.77 -9.96 11.51
CA LYS A 24 -4.55 -10.57 10.97
C LYS A 24 -4.54 -10.37 9.45
N MET A 25 -3.72 -9.42 8.99
CA MET A 25 -3.67 -9.02 7.59
C MET A 25 -2.28 -9.27 7.01
N TYR A 26 -2.20 -10.09 5.96
CA TYR A 26 -0.97 -10.29 5.19
C TYR A 26 -1.15 -9.68 3.80
N VAL A 27 -0.19 -8.87 3.36
CA VAL A 27 -0.17 -8.27 2.02
C VAL A 27 1.18 -8.49 1.37
N CYS A 28 1.20 -9.22 0.25
CA CYS A 28 2.41 -9.50 -0.52
C CYS A 28 3.17 -8.21 -0.84
N GLY A 29 4.42 -8.13 -0.37
CA GLY A 29 5.26 -6.96 -0.57
C GLY A 29 6.14 -7.03 -1.82
N PRO A 30 7.07 -6.07 -1.99
CA PRO A 30 7.83 -5.95 -3.23
C PRO A 30 9.02 -6.89 -3.28
N THR A 31 9.45 -7.23 -4.49
CA THR A 31 10.79 -7.77 -4.75
C THR A 31 11.80 -6.64 -4.76
N VAL A 32 12.80 -6.70 -3.88
CA VAL A 32 13.72 -5.57 -3.58
C VAL A 32 14.96 -5.56 -4.48
N TYR A 33 14.74 -5.43 -5.79
CA TYR A 33 15.81 -5.34 -6.80
C TYR A 33 15.88 -3.98 -7.52
N ASN A 34 14.91 -3.08 -7.27
CA ASN A 34 14.86 -1.76 -7.86
C ASN A 34 13.97 -0.81 -7.02
N TYR A 35 13.97 0.48 -7.33
CA TYR A 35 12.97 1.41 -6.81
C TYR A 35 11.55 0.96 -7.19
N ILE A 36 10.60 1.18 -6.28
CA ILE A 36 9.20 0.88 -6.54
C ILE A 36 8.62 1.85 -7.57
N HIS A 37 7.67 1.35 -8.36
CA HIS A 37 6.91 2.16 -9.30
C HIS A 37 5.55 2.57 -8.73
N VAL A 38 4.89 3.52 -9.40
CA VAL A 38 3.58 4.03 -8.97
C VAL A 38 2.48 2.94 -8.91
N GLY A 39 2.68 1.82 -9.62
CA GLY A 39 1.84 0.63 -9.49
C GLY A 39 2.02 -0.10 -8.17
N ASN A 40 3.25 -0.23 -7.65
CA ASN A 40 3.46 -0.75 -6.30
C ASN A 40 2.93 0.22 -5.26
N ALA A 41 3.14 1.52 -5.44
CA ALA A 41 2.62 2.56 -4.55
C ALA A 41 1.10 2.46 -4.39
N ARG A 42 0.36 2.19 -5.47
CA ARG A 42 -1.09 1.97 -5.41
C ARG A 42 -1.47 0.85 -4.46
N SER A 43 -0.80 -0.30 -4.52
CA SER A 43 -1.04 -1.40 -3.58
C SER A 43 -0.75 -0.97 -2.14
N THR A 44 0.46 -0.46 -1.89
CA THR A 44 0.89 -0.01 -0.56
C THR A 44 -0.07 1.01 0.05
N ILE A 45 -0.49 2.00 -0.73
CA ILE A 45 -1.39 3.07 -0.31
C ILE A 45 -2.82 2.55 -0.08
N ALA A 46 -3.32 1.65 -0.93
CA ALA A 46 -4.64 1.06 -0.77
C ALA A 46 -4.73 0.30 0.55
N PHE A 47 -3.77 -0.60 0.82
CA PHE A 47 -3.79 -1.42 2.02
C PHE A 47 -3.47 -0.63 3.29
N ASP A 48 -2.66 0.44 3.21
CA ASP A 48 -2.52 1.40 4.31
C ASP A 48 -3.82 2.14 4.62
N THR A 49 -4.58 2.55 3.59
CA THR A 49 -5.92 3.17 3.77
C THR A 49 -6.92 2.20 4.41
N ILE A 50 -6.92 0.94 3.97
CA ILE A 50 -7.74 -0.13 4.54
C ILE A 50 -7.38 -0.36 6.01
N ARG A 51 -6.08 -0.52 6.31
CA ARG A 51 -5.57 -0.64 7.68
C ARG A 51 -6.00 0.53 8.55
N ARG A 52 -5.80 1.76 8.09
CA ARG A 52 -6.16 2.98 8.83
C ARG A 52 -7.67 3.05 9.07
N TYR A 53 -8.50 2.58 8.15
CA TYR A 53 -9.94 2.52 8.37
C TYR A 53 -10.32 1.47 9.43
N PHE A 54 -9.68 0.29 9.44
CA PHE A 54 -9.87 -0.66 10.54
C PHE A 54 -9.47 -0.06 11.89
N GLU A 55 -8.33 0.63 11.96
CA GLU A 55 -7.87 1.34 13.17
C GLU A 55 -8.86 2.45 13.58
N TYR A 56 -9.41 3.22 12.63
CA TYR A 56 -10.49 4.18 12.86
C TYR A 56 -11.75 3.54 13.45
N ARG A 57 -12.03 2.29 13.09
CA ARG A 57 -13.15 1.49 13.60
C ARG A 57 -12.85 0.76 14.92
N GLY A 58 -11.68 1.01 15.50
CA GLY A 58 -11.29 0.49 16.82
C GLY A 58 -10.66 -0.90 16.79
N PHE A 59 -10.27 -1.41 15.62
CA PHE A 59 -9.55 -2.68 15.52
C PHE A 59 -8.05 -2.51 15.78
N GLU A 60 -7.46 -3.51 16.44
CA GLU A 60 -6.01 -3.71 16.42
C GLU A 60 -5.63 -4.49 15.15
N VAL A 61 -4.81 -3.89 14.28
CA VAL A 61 -4.42 -4.52 13.01
C VAL A 61 -2.98 -5.01 13.09
N ASN A 62 -2.79 -6.33 13.03
CA ASN A 62 -1.51 -6.95 12.79
C ASN A 62 -1.27 -7.06 11.28
N TYR A 63 -0.65 -6.02 10.72
CA TYR A 63 -0.41 -5.87 9.28
C TYR A 63 1.01 -6.32 8.92
N ILE A 64 1.12 -7.39 8.14
CA ILE A 64 2.40 -7.99 7.72
C ILE A 64 2.56 -7.80 6.21
N SER A 65 3.74 -7.35 5.79
CA SER A 65 4.08 -7.26 4.36
C SER A 65 5.54 -7.61 4.15
N ASN A 66 5.82 -8.71 3.46
CA ASN A 66 7.18 -9.23 3.32
C ASN A 66 8.07 -8.40 2.39
N PHE A 67 9.37 -8.66 2.42
CA PHE A 67 10.26 -8.33 1.32
C PHE A 67 10.74 -9.62 0.67
N THR A 68 10.48 -9.78 -0.63
CA THR A 68 11.12 -10.84 -1.42
C THR A 68 12.54 -10.38 -1.73
N ASP A 69 13.49 -10.89 -0.95
CA ASP A 69 14.93 -10.59 -1.06
C ASP A 69 15.76 -11.75 -1.62
N VAL A 70 15.10 -12.80 -2.12
CA VAL A 70 15.68 -13.92 -2.86
C VAL A 70 14.90 -14.10 -4.17
N ASP A 71 15.42 -13.60 -5.29
CA ASP A 71 14.78 -13.68 -6.61
C ASP A 71 15.84 -13.55 -7.71
N ASP A 72 15.60 -14.15 -8.88
CA ASP A 72 16.51 -14.09 -10.03
C ASP A 72 16.81 -12.63 -10.45
N ARG A 73 15.86 -11.70 -10.28
CA ARG A 73 16.03 -10.26 -10.55
C ARG A 73 17.02 -9.61 -9.61
N ILE A 74 17.09 -10.03 -8.35
CA ILE A 74 18.07 -9.52 -7.38
C ILE A 74 19.46 -10.04 -7.73
N ILE A 75 19.57 -11.32 -8.09
CA ILE A 75 20.84 -11.92 -8.54
C ILE A 75 21.36 -11.20 -9.79
N ASN A 76 20.48 -10.90 -10.75
CA ASN A 76 20.86 -10.18 -11.96
C ASN A 76 21.28 -8.74 -11.66
N ARG A 77 20.54 -8.02 -10.80
CA ARG A 77 20.91 -6.67 -10.38
C ARG A 77 22.23 -6.62 -9.62
N ALA A 78 22.51 -7.63 -8.78
CA ALA A 78 23.76 -7.77 -8.06
C ALA A 78 24.96 -7.86 -9.02
N LYS A 79 24.82 -8.66 -10.09
CA LYS A 79 25.82 -8.76 -11.17
C LYS A 79 25.99 -7.43 -11.92
N GLU A 80 24.90 -6.72 -12.21
CA GLU A 80 24.92 -5.42 -12.89
C GLU A 80 25.64 -4.34 -12.07
N GLU A 81 25.41 -4.30 -10.74
CA GLU A 81 25.97 -3.29 -9.84
C GLU A 81 27.34 -3.67 -9.25
N GLY A 82 27.79 -4.92 -9.41
CA GLY A 82 29.06 -5.39 -8.84
C GLY A 82 29.06 -5.52 -7.31
N ILE A 83 27.88 -5.77 -6.71
CA ILE A 83 27.68 -5.97 -5.26
C ILE A 83 26.96 -7.30 -5.00
N THR A 84 26.82 -7.72 -3.75
CA THR A 84 26.13 -8.97 -3.39
C THR A 84 24.60 -8.84 -3.49
N PRO A 85 23.85 -9.95 -3.70
CA PRO A 85 22.38 -9.95 -3.66
C PRO A 85 21.80 -9.36 -2.37
N LYS A 86 22.45 -9.61 -1.22
CA LYS A 86 22.05 -9.05 0.06
C LYS A 86 22.22 -7.52 0.09
N GLU A 87 23.32 -6.99 -0.44
CA GLU A 87 23.54 -5.54 -0.51
C GLU A 87 22.53 -4.86 -1.45
N VAL A 88 22.18 -5.49 -2.57
CA VAL A 88 21.08 -5.03 -3.45
C VAL A 88 19.77 -4.95 -2.67
N ALA A 89 19.41 -6.03 -1.97
CA ALA A 89 18.18 -6.08 -1.19
C ALA A 89 18.17 -5.01 -0.09
N ASP A 90 19.24 -4.88 0.69
CA ASP A 90 19.35 -3.89 1.77
C ASP A 90 19.23 -2.46 1.23
N LYS A 91 19.89 -2.15 0.11
CA LYS A 91 19.79 -0.87 -0.60
C LYS A 91 18.36 -0.55 -1.01
N TYR A 92 17.66 -1.49 -1.65
CA TYR A 92 16.30 -1.24 -2.13
C TYR A 92 15.22 -1.36 -1.06
N ILE A 93 15.47 -2.05 0.05
CA ILE A 93 14.65 -1.96 1.27
C ILE A 93 14.74 -0.55 1.87
N ALA A 94 15.94 0.02 1.96
CA ALA A 94 16.12 1.39 2.43
C ALA A 94 15.39 2.39 1.51
N ALA A 95 15.59 2.28 0.19
CA ALA A 95 14.90 3.11 -0.78
C ALA A 95 13.37 2.97 -0.72
N PHE A 96 12.85 1.74 -0.58
CA PHE A 96 11.41 1.50 -0.38
C PHE A 96 10.89 2.25 0.84
N ARG A 97 11.60 2.18 1.98
CA ARG A 97 11.20 2.86 3.21
C ARG A 97 11.19 4.37 3.05
N GLU A 98 12.17 4.94 2.37
CA GLU A 98 12.21 6.37 2.03
C GLU A 98 10.99 6.78 1.19
N ASP A 99 10.76 6.07 0.08
CA ASP A 99 9.65 6.35 -0.84
C ASP A 99 8.28 6.24 -0.13
N VAL A 100 8.01 5.17 0.62
CA VAL A 100 6.71 5.00 1.29
C VAL A 100 6.51 5.95 2.47
N THR A 101 7.59 6.35 3.16
CA THR A 101 7.53 7.38 4.20
C THR A 101 7.15 8.73 3.61
N ALA A 102 7.76 9.11 2.47
CA ALA A 102 7.39 10.33 1.75
C ALA A 102 5.93 10.32 1.28
N LEU A 103 5.38 9.13 0.99
CA LEU A 103 3.96 8.93 0.67
C LEU A 103 3.02 8.89 1.90
N GLY A 104 3.53 9.07 3.13
CA GLY A 104 2.71 9.04 4.35
C GLY A 104 2.14 7.67 4.71
N VAL A 105 2.72 6.59 4.18
CA VAL A 105 2.33 5.21 4.49
C VAL A 105 2.86 4.81 5.86
N LYS A 106 2.03 4.20 6.70
CA LYS A 106 2.46 3.63 7.98
C LYS A 106 3.27 2.36 7.72
N LEU A 107 4.44 2.24 8.34
CA LEU A 107 5.23 0.99 8.27
C LEU A 107 4.39 -0.20 8.74
N ALA A 108 4.59 -1.35 8.10
CA ALA A 108 3.91 -2.56 8.51
C ALA A 108 4.27 -2.93 9.95
N THR A 109 3.39 -3.67 10.63
CA THR A 109 3.68 -4.20 11.97
C THR A 109 4.96 -5.03 11.93
N GLN A 110 5.16 -5.82 10.88
CA GLN A 110 6.45 -6.45 10.57
C GLN A 110 6.68 -6.54 9.05
N HIS A 111 7.95 -6.55 8.67
CA HIS A 111 8.42 -6.77 7.30
C HIS A 111 9.37 -7.98 7.26
N PRO A 112 8.84 -9.22 7.26
CA PRO A 112 9.68 -10.41 7.21
C PRO A 112 10.42 -10.50 5.87
N ARG A 113 11.64 -11.03 5.91
CA ARG A 113 12.49 -11.24 4.74
C ARG A 113 12.62 -12.73 4.47
N VAL A 114 12.70 -13.11 3.19
CA VAL A 114 12.79 -14.53 2.80
C VAL A 114 14.04 -15.18 3.37
N ILE A 115 15.17 -14.45 3.35
CA ILE A 115 16.44 -14.96 3.87
C ILE A 115 16.39 -15.39 5.34
N ASP A 116 15.50 -14.77 6.13
CA ASP A 116 15.36 -15.05 7.57
C ASP A 116 14.42 -16.25 7.86
N PHE A 117 13.80 -16.82 6.83
CA PHE A 117 12.81 -17.92 6.95
C PHE A 117 13.23 -19.19 6.21
N MET A 118 14.51 -19.31 5.81
CA MET A 118 14.96 -20.41 4.95
C MET A 118 14.74 -21.80 5.56
N GLU A 119 15.03 -21.98 6.85
CA GLU A 119 14.80 -23.26 7.54
C GLU A 119 13.31 -23.62 7.53
N ALA A 120 12.43 -22.66 7.87
CA ALA A 120 10.98 -22.85 7.85
C ALA A 120 10.46 -23.15 6.44
N ILE A 121 11.04 -22.54 5.39
CA ILE A 121 10.70 -22.84 4.00
C ILE A 121 11.05 -24.29 3.67
N ILE A 122 12.27 -24.74 4.00
CA ILE A 122 12.71 -26.10 3.73
C ILE A 122 11.81 -27.11 4.46
N ASP A 123 11.48 -26.86 5.73
CA ASP A 123 10.60 -27.72 6.51
C ASP A 123 9.16 -27.76 5.94
N PHE A 124 8.65 -26.62 5.46
CA PHE A 124 7.36 -26.56 4.80
C PHE A 124 7.35 -27.39 3.52
N VAL A 125 8.37 -27.24 2.67
CA VAL A 125 8.52 -28.00 1.42
C VAL A 125 8.63 -29.50 1.73
N GLN A 126 9.41 -29.88 2.74
CA GLN A 126 9.53 -31.28 3.18
C GLN A 126 8.18 -31.84 3.65
N THR A 127 7.40 -31.05 4.40
CA THR A 127 6.05 -31.45 4.81
C THR A 127 5.13 -31.71 3.61
N LEU A 128 5.23 -30.89 2.55
CA LEU A 128 4.46 -31.10 1.31
C LEU A 128 4.91 -32.36 0.56
N VAL A 129 6.22 -32.65 0.55
CA VAL A 129 6.78 -33.90 -0.01
C VAL A 129 6.26 -35.11 0.76
N ASP A 130 6.32 -35.09 2.10
CA ASP A 130 5.89 -36.18 2.96
C ASP A 130 4.39 -36.49 2.81
N LYS A 131 3.58 -35.45 2.62
CA LYS A 131 2.13 -35.57 2.33
C LYS A 131 1.84 -35.92 0.86
N GLY A 132 2.88 -36.00 0.03
CA GLY A 132 2.81 -36.30 -1.39
C GLY A 132 2.18 -35.19 -2.23
N TYR A 133 2.07 -33.97 -1.74
CA TYR A 133 1.67 -32.78 -2.50
C TYR A 133 2.84 -32.18 -3.29
N ALA A 134 4.07 -32.59 -3.02
CA ALA A 134 5.26 -32.20 -3.76
C ALA A 134 6.08 -33.42 -4.20
N TYR A 135 7.02 -33.20 -5.11
CA TYR A 135 7.99 -34.20 -5.56
C TYR A 135 9.30 -33.52 -5.99
N GLU A 136 10.41 -34.23 -5.80
CA GLU A 136 11.73 -33.81 -6.27
C GLU A 136 11.96 -34.32 -7.70
N SER A 137 12.64 -33.51 -8.51
CA SER A 137 13.12 -33.87 -9.84
C SER A 137 14.37 -33.06 -10.20
N GLU A 138 15.51 -33.74 -10.29
CA GLU A 138 16.82 -33.16 -10.66
C GLU A 138 17.27 -31.99 -9.74
N GLY A 139 16.98 -32.10 -8.44
CA GLY A 139 17.29 -31.11 -7.40
C GLY A 139 16.26 -29.98 -7.26
N ASP A 140 15.34 -29.84 -8.23
CA ASP A 140 14.16 -28.98 -8.09
C ASP A 140 13.06 -29.73 -7.30
N VAL A 141 12.22 -29.00 -6.57
CA VAL A 141 11.02 -29.57 -5.93
C VAL A 141 9.79 -28.84 -6.46
N TYR A 142 8.84 -29.60 -6.99
CA TYR A 142 7.62 -29.07 -7.58
C TYR A 142 6.39 -29.40 -6.73
N PHE A 143 5.42 -28.50 -6.71
CA PHE A 143 4.09 -28.76 -6.18
C PHE A 143 3.24 -29.47 -7.22
N ARG A 144 2.59 -30.57 -6.83
CA ARG A 144 1.67 -31.36 -7.65
C ARG A 144 0.28 -30.75 -7.62
N VAL A 145 -0.03 -29.94 -8.62
CA VAL A 145 -1.27 -29.15 -8.68
C VAL A 145 -2.52 -30.02 -8.68
N GLU A 146 -2.49 -31.18 -9.34
CA GLU A 146 -3.64 -32.10 -9.43
C GLU A 146 -4.16 -32.59 -8.08
N LYS A 147 -3.32 -32.58 -7.03
CA LYS A 147 -3.76 -32.93 -5.67
C LYS A 147 -4.46 -31.80 -4.94
N SER A 148 -4.32 -30.56 -5.40
CA SER A 148 -4.95 -29.40 -4.75
C SER A 148 -6.44 -29.37 -5.02
N HIS A 149 -7.24 -29.32 -3.96
CA HIS A 149 -8.69 -29.18 -4.09
C HIS A 149 -9.05 -27.78 -4.63
N ASN A 150 -9.93 -27.70 -5.63
CA ASN A 150 -10.40 -26.44 -6.25
C ASN A 150 -9.27 -25.47 -6.66
N TYR A 151 -8.15 -26.00 -7.15
CA TYR A 151 -7.05 -25.16 -7.64
C TYR A 151 -7.52 -24.13 -8.66
N ALA A 152 -6.98 -22.91 -8.57
CA ALA A 152 -7.31 -21.74 -9.40
C ALA A 152 -8.73 -21.17 -9.24
N LYS A 153 -9.51 -21.62 -8.26
CA LYS A 153 -10.82 -21.03 -7.92
C LYS A 153 -10.72 -19.54 -7.62
N LEU A 154 -9.68 -19.09 -6.89
CA LEU A 154 -9.47 -17.67 -6.60
C LEU A 154 -9.45 -16.83 -7.89
N ALA A 155 -8.74 -17.32 -8.91
CA ALA A 155 -8.60 -16.67 -10.21
C ALA A 155 -9.82 -16.85 -11.14
N ASN A 156 -10.89 -17.51 -10.67
CA ASN A 156 -12.04 -17.91 -11.47
C ASN A 156 -11.63 -18.69 -12.73
N LYS A 157 -10.72 -19.64 -12.57
CA LYS A 157 -10.20 -20.52 -13.63
C LYS A 157 -10.37 -21.99 -13.22
N THR A 158 -10.34 -22.88 -14.21
CA THR A 158 -10.26 -24.33 -13.99
C THR A 158 -8.87 -24.86 -14.34
N LEU A 159 -8.52 -26.04 -13.82
CA LEU A 159 -7.27 -26.71 -14.17
C LEU A 159 -7.16 -26.95 -15.68
N ALA A 160 -8.26 -27.35 -16.33
CA ALA A 160 -8.32 -27.57 -17.77
C ALA A 160 -7.98 -26.30 -18.57
N ASP A 161 -8.43 -25.12 -18.13
CA ASP A 161 -8.08 -23.84 -18.77
C ASP A 161 -6.55 -23.58 -18.72
N LEU A 162 -5.92 -23.96 -17.61
CA LEU A 162 -4.49 -23.77 -17.39
C LEU A 162 -3.65 -24.75 -18.21
N GLU A 163 -4.07 -26.02 -18.27
CA GLU A 163 -3.41 -27.06 -19.07
C GLU A 163 -3.43 -26.71 -20.56
N LEU A 164 -4.56 -26.22 -21.08
CA LEU A 164 -4.66 -25.72 -22.44
C LEU A 164 -3.67 -24.56 -22.70
N GLY A 165 -3.54 -23.63 -21.76
CA GLY A 165 -2.60 -22.51 -21.88
C GLY A 165 -1.12 -22.89 -21.72
N ALA A 166 -0.84 -24.00 -21.04
CA ALA A 166 0.50 -24.55 -20.87
C ALA A 166 0.90 -25.48 -22.03
N SER A 167 -0.08 -26.01 -22.77
CA SER A 167 0.15 -26.91 -23.90
C SER A 167 0.99 -26.23 -24.99
N GLY A 168 2.19 -26.79 -25.25
CA GLY A 168 3.14 -26.28 -26.23
C GLY A 168 4.43 -25.66 -25.65
N ARG A 169 4.58 -25.55 -24.33
CA ARG A 169 5.88 -25.24 -23.72
C ARG A 169 6.78 -26.47 -23.79
N THR A 170 7.97 -26.31 -24.37
CA THR A 170 8.96 -27.39 -24.54
C THR A 170 10.32 -27.01 -23.94
N ASP A 171 10.32 -26.16 -22.91
CA ASP A 171 11.56 -25.82 -22.21
C ASP A 171 11.99 -26.96 -21.27
N GLU A 172 13.28 -26.94 -20.89
CA GLU A 172 13.87 -27.96 -20.01
C GLU A 172 13.15 -28.04 -18.67
N GLU A 173 12.61 -26.93 -18.17
CA GLU A 173 11.82 -26.89 -16.93
C GLU A 173 10.52 -27.70 -17.06
N THR A 174 9.82 -27.59 -18.19
CA THR A 174 8.57 -28.35 -18.41
C THR A 174 8.84 -29.86 -18.47
N ALA A 175 10.00 -30.29 -18.97
CA ALA A 175 10.36 -31.70 -19.04
C ALA A 175 10.61 -32.36 -17.66
N ARG A 176 10.88 -31.56 -16.63
CA ARG A 176 11.09 -32.01 -15.24
C ARG A 176 9.79 -32.16 -14.45
N LYS A 177 8.67 -31.70 -15.00
CA LYS A 177 7.37 -31.69 -14.30
C LYS A 177 6.54 -32.90 -14.70
N GLU A 178 5.88 -33.51 -13.72
CA GLU A 178 4.83 -34.52 -13.94
C GLU A 178 3.64 -33.92 -14.67
N ASN A 179 3.24 -32.68 -14.33
CA ASN A 179 2.20 -31.91 -15.03
C ASN A 179 2.73 -30.51 -15.44
N PRO A 180 2.45 -30.03 -16.67
CA PRO A 180 2.87 -28.69 -17.13
C PRO A 180 2.46 -27.51 -16.25
N VAL A 181 1.41 -27.65 -15.44
CA VAL A 181 0.94 -26.58 -14.54
C VAL A 181 1.59 -26.62 -13.15
N ASP A 182 2.38 -27.65 -12.86
CA ASP A 182 3.15 -27.73 -11.61
C ASP A 182 4.15 -26.58 -11.52
N PHE A 183 4.38 -26.11 -10.30
CA PHE A 183 5.24 -24.95 -10.02
C PHE A 183 6.31 -25.29 -9.00
N ALA A 184 7.46 -24.66 -9.13
CA ALA A 184 8.58 -24.88 -8.24
C ALA A 184 8.30 -24.33 -6.83
N LEU A 185 8.54 -25.17 -5.83
CA LEU A 185 8.63 -24.83 -4.41
C LEU A 185 10.08 -24.57 -4.00
N TRP A 186 11.00 -25.34 -4.58
CA TRP A 186 12.44 -25.19 -4.42
C TRP A 186 13.11 -25.34 -5.78
N LYS A 187 14.12 -24.52 -6.05
CA LYS A 187 14.87 -24.55 -7.30
C LYS A 187 16.34 -24.79 -7.01
N ALA A 188 16.91 -25.82 -7.63
CA ALA A 188 18.35 -26.07 -7.62
C ALA A 188 19.10 -24.83 -8.09
N ALA A 189 20.22 -24.53 -7.42
CA ALA A 189 21.03 -23.37 -7.74
C ALA A 189 21.97 -23.66 -8.92
N LYS A 190 22.10 -22.70 -9.83
CA LYS A 190 23.12 -22.78 -10.88
C LYS A 190 24.49 -22.37 -10.31
N PRO A 191 25.61 -22.78 -10.92
CA PRO A 191 26.94 -22.38 -10.47
C PRO A 191 27.08 -20.85 -10.34
N GLY A 192 27.48 -20.41 -9.15
CA GLY A 192 27.69 -18.99 -8.83
C GLY A 192 26.41 -18.22 -8.44
N GLU A 193 25.26 -18.86 -8.34
CA GLU A 193 24.06 -18.27 -7.74
C GLU A 193 24.07 -18.39 -6.22
N ILE A 194 23.36 -17.49 -5.54
CA ILE A 194 23.10 -17.61 -4.10
C ILE A 194 22.27 -18.87 -3.83
N SER A 195 22.63 -19.63 -2.80
CA SER A 195 22.00 -20.90 -2.47
C SER A 195 22.12 -21.24 -0.98
N TRP A 196 21.27 -22.17 -0.57
CA TRP A 196 21.21 -22.76 0.76
C TRP A 196 21.20 -24.27 0.65
N ASP A 197 21.81 -24.94 1.63
CA ASP A 197 21.76 -26.39 1.73
C ASP A 197 20.34 -26.86 2.07
N SER A 198 19.89 -27.93 1.42
CA SER A 198 18.58 -28.54 1.64
C SER A 198 18.66 -30.05 1.45
N PRO A 199 17.62 -30.82 1.85
CA PRO A 199 17.53 -32.26 1.58
C PRO A 199 17.63 -32.62 0.08
N TRP A 200 17.36 -31.66 -0.81
CA TRP A 200 17.37 -31.84 -2.27
C TRP A 200 18.63 -31.26 -2.93
N GLY A 201 19.63 -30.87 -2.12
CA GLY A 201 20.85 -30.21 -2.57
C GLY A 201 20.79 -28.69 -2.49
N ALA A 202 21.86 -28.02 -2.92
CA ALA A 202 21.98 -26.58 -2.87
C ALA A 202 20.95 -25.90 -3.79
N GLY A 203 20.13 -24.99 -3.25
CA GLY A 203 19.09 -24.32 -4.01
C GLY A 203 18.55 -23.09 -3.33
N ARG A 204 17.36 -22.66 -3.76
CA ARG A 204 16.66 -21.47 -3.27
C ARG A 204 15.14 -21.67 -3.38
N PRO A 205 14.32 -20.94 -2.62
CA PRO A 205 12.87 -21.00 -2.74
C PRO A 205 12.37 -20.65 -4.14
N GLY A 206 11.25 -21.27 -4.51
CA GLY A 206 10.39 -20.75 -5.56
C GLY A 206 9.57 -19.56 -5.04
N TRP A 207 9.25 -18.60 -5.90
CA TRP A 207 8.63 -17.31 -5.51
C TRP A 207 7.39 -17.44 -4.60
N HIS A 208 6.57 -18.47 -4.80
CA HIS A 208 5.28 -18.61 -4.10
C HIS A 208 5.41 -19.10 -2.64
N ILE A 209 6.40 -19.96 -2.34
CA ILE A 209 6.48 -20.65 -1.03
C ILE A 209 6.80 -19.69 0.11
N GLU A 210 7.47 -18.58 -0.23
CA GLU A 210 7.90 -17.54 0.69
C GLU A 210 6.71 -16.98 1.49
N CYS A 211 5.65 -16.57 0.79
CA CYS A 211 4.49 -15.93 1.41
C CYS A 211 3.66 -16.92 2.22
N SER A 212 3.48 -18.15 1.75
CA SER A 212 2.82 -19.22 2.51
C SER A 212 3.51 -19.48 3.85
N VAL A 213 4.84 -19.56 3.84
CA VAL A 213 5.63 -19.81 5.05
C VAL A 213 5.58 -18.60 5.98
N MET A 214 5.98 -17.42 5.52
CA MET A 214 6.06 -16.23 6.38
C MET A 214 4.70 -15.85 6.97
N SER A 215 3.62 -15.95 6.19
CA SER A 215 2.28 -15.64 6.70
C SER A 215 1.82 -16.63 7.77
N THR A 216 1.99 -17.93 7.55
CA THR A 216 1.53 -18.95 8.51
C THR A 216 2.38 -18.98 9.78
N GLU A 217 3.69 -18.77 9.69
CA GLU A 217 4.58 -18.69 10.85
C GLU A 217 4.29 -17.47 11.75
N ILE A 218 3.92 -16.33 11.15
CA ILE A 218 3.71 -15.07 11.89
C ILE A 218 2.27 -14.92 12.39
N LEU A 219 1.28 -15.28 11.57
CA LEU A 219 -0.14 -15.00 11.82
C LEU A 219 -0.94 -16.26 12.18
N GLY A 220 -0.41 -17.45 11.92
CA GLY A 220 -1.07 -18.75 12.11
C GLY A 220 -1.65 -19.33 10.81
N ASP A 221 -2.14 -20.57 10.90
CA ASP A 221 -2.60 -21.37 9.74
C ASP A 221 -3.78 -20.78 8.98
N THR A 222 -4.63 -19.99 9.66
CA THR A 222 -5.73 -19.23 9.05
C THR A 222 -5.63 -17.77 9.45
N ILE A 223 -5.67 -16.88 8.45
CA ILE A 223 -5.64 -15.42 8.62
C ILE A 223 -6.96 -14.76 8.23
N ASP A 224 -7.19 -13.54 8.70
CA ASP A 224 -8.40 -12.80 8.37
C ASP A 224 -8.36 -12.37 6.90
N ILE A 225 -7.35 -11.59 6.53
CA ILE A 225 -7.27 -10.92 5.23
C ILE A 225 -5.94 -11.22 4.56
N HIS A 226 -6.00 -11.69 3.32
CA HIS A 226 -4.85 -11.76 2.42
C HIS A 226 -5.03 -10.76 1.27
N GLY A 227 -4.03 -9.90 1.04
CA GLY A 227 -4.09 -8.81 0.07
C GLY A 227 -2.95 -8.76 -0.95
N GLY A 228 -3.20 -8.14 -2.10
CA GLY A 228 -2.17 -7.85 -3.10
C GLY A 228 -2.71 -7.14 -4.35
N GLY A 229 -1.86 -6.99 -5.37
CA GLY A 229 -2.29 -6.51 -6.69
C GLY A 229 -3.15 -7.53 -7.43
N ALA A 230 -4.02 -7.09 -8.34
CA ALA A 230 -4.84 -7.99 -9.16
C ALA A 230 -4.03 -8.99 -10.01
N ASP A 231 -2.77 -8.68 -10.32
CA ASP A 231 -1.84 -9.62 -10.96
C ASP A 231 -1.39 -10.77 -10.05
N LEU A 232 -1.51 -10.62 -8.73
CA LEU A 232 -1.17 -11.67 -7.78
C LEU A 232 -2.29 -12.70 -7.60
N GLU A 233 -3.54 -12.41 -8.03
CA GLU A 233 -4.64 -13.40 -8.03
C GLU A 233 -4.19 -14.72 -8.68
N PHE A 234 -3.46 -14.62 -9.79
CA PHE A 234 -2.89 -15.76 -10.49
C PHE A 234 -1.52 -15.45 -11.13
N PRO A 235 -0.51 -16.33 -10.96
CA PRO A 235 -0.57 -17.59 -10.24
C PRO A 235 -0.30 -17.45 -8.73
N HIS A 236 0.20 -16.31 -8.25
CA HIS A 236 0.84 -16.20 -6.93
C HIS A 236 -0.04 -16.62 -5.75
N HIS A 237 -1.12 -15.89 -5.48
CA HIS A 237 -2.04 -16.19 -4.38
C HIS A 237 -2.77 -17.53 -4.56
N THR A 238 -3.05 -17.92 -5.80
CA THR A 238 -3.60 -19.25 -6.10
C THR A 238 -2.65 -20.36 -5.62
N ASN A 239 -1.35 -20.20 -5.84
CA ASN A 239 -0.32 -21.15 -5.43
C ASN A 239 -0.13 -21.13 -3.91
N GLU A 240 -0.23 -19.97 -3.27
CA GLU A 240 -0.17 -19.86 -1.82
C GLU A 240 -1.31 -20.58 -1.12
N ILE A 241 -2.54 -20.46 -1.63
CA ILE A 241 -3.68 -21.25 -1.15
C ILE A 241 -3.34 -22.74 -1.26
N ALA A 242 -2.90 -23.19 -2.44
CA ALA A 242 -2.61 -24.60 -2.67
C ALA A 242 -1.55 -25.15 -1.70
N GLN A 243 -0.48 -24.39 -1.46
CA GLN A 243 0.60 -24.75 -0.53
C GLN A 243 0.14 -24.77 0.92
N SER A 244 -0.49 -23.68 1.38
CA SER A 244 -0.93 -23.50 2.76
C SER A 244 -1.99 -24.50 3.14
N GLU A 245 -3.04 -24.66 2.33
CA GLU A 245 -4.13 -25.59 2.63
C GLU A 245 -3.67 -27.06 2.51
N ALA A 246 -2.71 -27.39 1.64
CA ALA A 246 -2.11 -28.72 1.58
C ALA A 246 -1.27 -29.04 2.84
N LYS A 247 -0.51 -28.06 3.36
CA LYS A 247 0.25 -28.23 4.61
C LYS A 247 -0.67 -28.30 5.82
N THR A 248 -1.66 -27.42 5.94
CA THR A 248 -2.41 -27.24 7.21
C THR A 248 -3.71 -28.05 7.24
N GLY A 249 -4.30 -28.35 6.08
CA GLY A 249 -5.66 -28.90 5.98
C GLY A 249 -6.76 -27.91 6.38
N GLN A 250 -6.43 -26.64 6.54
CA GLN A 250 -7.34 -25.56 6.97
C GLN A 250 -7.48 -24.53 5.85
N THR A 251 -8.55 -23.74 5.87
CA THR A 251 -8.69 -22.58 4.97
C THR A 251 -7.58 -21.57 5.27
N PHE A 252 -6.87 -21.11 4.24
CA PHE A 252 -5.71 -20.24 4.46
C PHE A 252 -6.09 -18.80 4.86
N ALA A 253 -7.03 -18.18 4.15
CA ALA A 253 -7.51 -16.83 4.46
C ALA A 253 -9.01 -16.69 4.28
N ASN A 254 -9.68 -15.97 5.19
CA ASN A 254 -11.13 -15.78 5.16
C ASN A 254 -11.59 -14.79 4.09
N TYR A 255 -10.78 -13.76 3.80
CA TYR A 255 -11.08 -12.70 2.84
C TYR A 255 -9.86 -12.43 1.93
N TRP A 256 -10.08 -12.48 0.62
CA TRP A 256 -9.05 -12.16 -0.37
C TRP A 256 -9.31 -10.80 -1.02
N MET A 257 -8.37 -9.87 -0.90
CA MET A 257 -8.51 -8.50 -1.39
C MET A 257 -7.49 -8.18 -2.49
N HIS A 258 -7.95 -7.64 -3.63
CA HIS A 258 -7.04 -7.27 -4.72
C HIS A 258 -7.28 -5.85 -5.21
N ASN A 259 -6.22 -5.04 -5.27
CA ASN A 259 -6.30 -3.69 -5.83
C ASN A 259 -6.20 -3.70 -7.36
N GLY A 260 -6.85 -2.73 -8.00
CA GLY A 260 -6.81 -2.54 -9.45
C GLY A 260 -5.47 -2.03 -9.95
N PHE A 261 -5.24 -2.19 -11.26
CA PHE A 261 -4.03 -1.76 -11.96
C PHE A 261 -3.91 -0.24 -12.08
N VAL A 262 -2.68 0.21 -12.35
CA VAL A 262 -2.37 1.60 -12.72
C VAL A 262 -1.99 1.63 -14.20
N ASN A 263 -2.69 2.47 -14.95
CA ASN A 263 -2.34 2.86 -16.32
C ASN A 263 -1.63 4.22 -16.31
N ILE A 264 -0.76 4.46 -17.27
CA ILE A 264 -0.13 5.75 -17.55
C ILE A 264 -0.68 6.23 -18.89
N ASP A 265 -1.38 7.37 -18.89
CA ASP A 265 -2.02 7.93 -20.09
C ASP A 265 -2.85 6.88 -20.87
N ASP A 266 -3.69 6.14 -20.15
CA ASP A 266 -4.55 5.04 -20.63
C ASP A 266 -3.81 3.82 -21.19
N VAL A 267 -2.47 3.79 -21.09
CA VAL A 267 -1.63 2.65 -21.48
C VAL A 267 -1.18 1.88 -20.25
N LYS A 268 -1.22 0.55 -20.31
CA LYS A 268 -0.67 -0.30 -19.25
C LYS A 268 0.80 0.01 -19.04
N MET A 269 1.21 0.20 -17.78
CA MET A 269 2.60 0.45 -17.44
C MET A 269 3.47 -0.77 -17.77
N SER A 270 4.60 -0.56 -18.44
CA SER A 270 5.62 -1.60 -18.63
C SER A 270 7.00 -0.98 -18.87
N LYS A 271 8.06 -1.69 -18.46
CA LYS A 271 9.43 -1.26 -18.74
C LYS A 271 9.72 -1.21 -20.25
N SER A 272 9.18 -2.15 -21.02
CA SER A 272 9.38 -2.25 -22.47
C SER A 272 8.78 -1.09 -23.27
N LEU A 273 7.70 -0.47 -22.76
CA LEU A 273 7.07 0.70 -23.38
C LEU A 273 7.72 2.02 -22.93
N GLY A 274 8.70 1.99 -22.02
CA GLY A 274 9.36 3.19 -21.49
C GLY A 274 8.46 4.09 -20.62
N ASN A 275 7.20 3.72 -20.38
CA ASN A 275 6.25 4.47 -19.56
C ASN A 275 6.30 4.08 -18.07
N PHE A 276 7.42 3.52 -17.62
CA PHE A 276 7.63 3.10 -16.24
C PHE A 276 8.08 4.28 -15.38
N ILE A 277 7.25 4.68 -14.41
CA ILE A 277 7.53 5.80 -13.51
C ILE A 277 7.80 5.25 -12.10
N THR A 278 9.01 5.52 -11.58
CA THR A 278 9.35 5.20 -10.19
C THR A 278 8.72 6.21 -9.23
N VAL A 279 8.40 5.78 -8.01
CA VAL A 279 7.98 6.70 -6.95
C VAL A 279 9.10 7.67 -6.63
N HIS A 280 10.32 7.16 -6.51
CA HIS A 280 11.53 7.96 -6.28
C HIS A 280 11.69 9.12 -7.27
N ASP A 281 11.44 8.89 -8.57
CA ASP A 281 11.51 9.95 -9.57
C ASP A 281 10.29 10.87 -9.53
N ALA A 282 9.09 10.34 -9.29
CA ALA A 282 7.87 11.14 -9.15
C ALA A 282 7.96 12.13 -7.98
N LEU A 283 8.56 11.71 -6.86
CA LEU A 283 8.74 12.54 -5.66
C LEU A 283 9.71 13.72 -5.86
N LYS A 284 10.51 13.72 -6.93
CA LYS A 284 11.39 14.86 -7.26
C LYS A 284 10.60 16.07 -7.77
N THR A 285 9.40 15.86 -8.30
CA THR A 285 8.58 16.90 -8.93
C THR A 285 7.17 17.00 -8.36
N ILE A 286 6.70 15.97 -7.65
CA ILE A 286 5.35 15.90 -7.08
C ILE A 286 5.46 15.69 -5.58
N ASP A 287 4.74 16.52 -4.81
CA ASP A 287 4.63 16.35 -3.36
C ASP A 287 4.05 14.97 -3.00
N GLY A 288 4.63 14.35 -1.97
CA GLY A 288 4.25 13.01 -1.53
C GLY A 288 2.81 12.90 -1.02
N GLN A 289 2.28 13.94 -0.36
CA GLN A 289 0.87 13.96 0.04
C GLN A 289 -0.07 14.12 -1.16
N VAL A 290 0.35 14.80 -2.23
CA VAL A 290 -0.43 14.86 -3.49
C VAL A 290 -0.53 13.47 -4.11
N LEU A 291 0.59 12.73 -4.23
CA LEU A 291 0.56 11.35 -4.71
C LEU A 291 -0.27 10.45 -3.79
N ARG A 292 -0.09 10.57 -2.47
CA ARG A 292 -0.91 9.85 -1.48
C ARG A 292 -2.39 10.13 -1.70
N PHE A 293 -2.79 11.40 -1.76
CA PHE A 293 -4.17 11.82 -1.94
C PHE A 293 -4.77 11.26 -3.24
N PHE A 294 -4.03 11.35 -4.35
CA PHE A 294 -4.45 10.80 -5.63
C PHE A 294 -4.77 9.31 -5.52
N PHE A 295 -3.87 8.51 -4.93
CA PHE A 295 -4.08 7.06 -4.80
C PHE A 295 -5.10 6.70 -3.71
N ALA A 296 -5.15 7.44 -2.60
CA ALA A 296 -5.99 7.16 -1.43
C ALA A 296 -7.48 7.28 -1.72
N THR A 297 -7.83 8.24 -2.58
CA THR A 297 -9.21 8.73 -2.76
C THR A 297 -9.95 8.02 -3.88
N GLN A 298 -9.29 7.06 -4.54
CA GLN A 298 -9.86 6.24 -5.60
C GLN A 298 -10.19 4.85 -5.05
N HIS A 299 -11.37 4.30 -5.40
CA HIS A 299 -11.77 2.96 -4.97
C HIS A 299 -10.70 1.91 -5.30
N TYR A 300 -10.19 1.18 -4.29
CA TYR A 300 -8.95 0.39 -4.41
C TYR A 300 -8.97 -0.66 -5.53
N ARG A 301 -10.10 -1.37 -5.71
CA ARG A 301 -10.32 -2.38 -6.76
C ARG A 301 -10.40 -1.86 -8.19
N LYS A 302 -10.68 -0.57 -8.38
CA LYS A 302 -10.84 -0.02 -9.74
C LYS A 302 -9.47 0.29 -10.34
N PRO A 303 -9.27 -0.01 -11.64
CA PRO A 303 -8.13 0.51 -12.37
C PRO A 303 -8.12 2.04 -12.29
N ILE A 304 -6.92 2.62 -12.21
CA ILE A 304 -6.74 4.06 -12.18
C ILE A 304 -5.82 4.49 -13.30
N ASN A 305 -6.06 5.68 -13.84
CA ASN A 305 -5.22 6.28 -14.86
C ASN A 305 -4.39 7.41 -14.23
N PHE A 306 -3.08 7.27 -14.28
CA PHE A 306 -2.12 8.25 -13.78
C PHE A 306 -1.73 9.18 -14.93
N THR A 307 -2.19 10.43 -14.84
CA THR A 307 -1.94 11.48 -15.83
C THR A 307 -1.54 12.76 -15.11
N GLU A 308 -0.82 13.65 -15.79
CA GLU A 308 -0.44 14.96 -15.25
C GLU A 308 -1.67 15.75 -14.76
N LYS A 309 -2.76 15.72 -15.57
CA LYS A 309 -4.02 16.36 -15.20
C LYS A 309 -4.59 15.78 -13.90
N ALA A 310 -4.61 14.46 -13.75
CA ALA A 310 -5.20 13.83 -12.57
C ALA A 310 -4.40 14.13 -11.29
N VAL A 311 -3.07 14.21 -11.40
CA VAL A 311 -2.19 14.63 -10.30
C VAL A 311 -2.40 16.11 -9.97
N HIS A 312 -2.54 16.98 -10.98
CA HIS A 312 -2.83 18.40 -10.77
C HIS A 312 -4.19 18.64 -10.08
N ASP A 313 -5.22 17.91 -10.51
CA ASP A 313 -6.54 17.94 -9.88
C ASP A 313 -6.46 17.47 -8.42
N ALA A 314 -5.69 16.42 -8.15
CA ALA A 314 -5.42 15.94 -6.79
C ALA A 314 -4.72 17.00 -5.92
N ALA A 315 -3.74 17.72 -6.46
CA ALA A 315 -3.05 18.81 -5.75
C ALA A 315 -4.01 19.96 -5.41
N THR A 316 -4.86 20.35 -6.36
CA THR A 316 -5.87 21.41 -6.16
C THR A 316 -6.87 21.01 -5.06
N ASN A 317 -7.34 19.77 -5.11
CA ASN A 317 -8.26 19.19 -4.13
C ASN A 317 -7.64 19.11 -2.73
N LEU A 318 -6.39 18.65 -2.64
CA LEU A 318 -5.66 18.59 -1.38
C LEU A 318 -5.47 20.00 -0.79
N LYS A 319 -5.11 20.98 -1.62
CA LYS A 319 -4.97 22.39 -1.22
C LYS A 319 -6.27 22.96 -0.67
N TYR A 320 -7.41 22.63 -1.26
CA TYR A 320 -8.72 23.05 -0.72
C TYR A 320 -8.96 22.50 0.69
N LEU A 321 -8.66 21.22 0.92
CA LEU A 321 -8.80 20.59 2.24
C LEU A 321 -7.83 21.20 3.25
N LYS A 322 -6.57 21.46 2.84
CA LYS A 322 -5.57 22.15 3.67
C LYS A 322 -6.05 23.54 4.09
N ASN A 323 -6.46 24.37 3.13
CA ASN A 323 -6.98 25.72 3.42
C ASN A 323 -8.19 25.70 4.36
N THR A 324 -9.05 24.69 4.23
CA THR A 324 -10.21 24.50 5.11
C THR A 324 -9.77 24.12 6.53
N TYR A 325 -8.77 23.26 6.65
CA TYR A 325 -8.21 22.81 7.93
C TYR A 325 -7.50 23.94 8.70
N GLU A 326 -6.79 24.81 8.00
CA GLU A 326 -5.96 25.88 8.60
C GLU A 326 -6.73 27.17 8.91
N GLN A 327 -8.01 27.26 8.53
CA GLN A 327 -8.77 28.49 8.76
C GLN A 327 -9.04 28.72 10.25
N PRO A 328 -9.26 29.98 10.70
CA PRO A 328 -9.56 30.25 12.09
C PRO A 328 -10.88 29.60 12.52
N PHE A 329 -10.97 29.23 13.81
CA PHE A 329 -12.23 28.76 14.38
C PHE A 329 -13.32 29.85 14.31
N THR A 330 -14.55 29.41 14.07
CA THR A 330 -15.72 30.25 13.88
C THR A 330 -16.90 29.72 14.68
N GLY A 331 -17.57 30.64 15.40
CA GLY A 331 -18.90 30.43 15.96
C GLY A 331 -19.08 29.20 16.85
N GLN A 332 -20.28 28.62 16.76
CA GLN A 332 -20.67 27.34 17.35
C GLN A 332 -21.01 26.39 16.22
N ALA A 333 -20.67 25.11 16.36
CA ALA A 333 -21.04 24.07 15.41
C ALA A 333 -22.10 23.16 16.02
N ASP A 334 -23.07 22.75 15.21
CA ASP A 334 -24.07 21.76 15.63
C ASP A 334 -23.44 20.35 15.66
N SER A 335 -23.25 19.81 16.86
CA SER A 335 -22.71 18.46 17.05
C SER A 335 -23.57 17.36 16.42
N ALA A 336 -24.89 17.56 16.32
CA ALA A 336 -25.76 16.60 15.63
C ALA A 336 -25.48 16.57 14.12
N GLN A 337 -25.27 17.75 13.52
CA GLN A 337 -24.90 17.85 12.11
C GLN A 337 -23.49 17.29 11.85
N LEU A 338 -22.54 17.47 12.76
CA LEU A 338 -21.22 16.82 12.69
C LEU A 338 -21.38 15.29 12.67
N GLN A 339 -22.19 14.73 13.57
CA GLN A 339 -22.44 13.30 13.65
C GLN A 339 -23.01 12.73 12.34
N VAL A 340 -23.89 13.48 11.65
CA VAL A 340 -24.41 13.07 10.33
C VAL A 340 -23.27 12.87 9.31
N PHE A 341 -22.24 13.72 9.30
CA PHE A 341 -21.09 13.53 8.41
C PHE A 341 -20.27 12.30 8.81
N LEU A 342 -20.05 12.06 10.10
CA LEU A 342 -19.32 10.89 10.59
C LEU A 342 -20.03 9.58 10.26
N ASP A 343 -21.36 9.55 10.38
CA ASP A 343 -22.19 8.39 10.04
C ASP A 343 -22.17 8.13 8.53
N LYS A 344 -22.29 9.18 7.70
CA LYS A 344 -22.16 9.06 6.24
C LYS A 344 -20.78 8.55 5.82
N PHE A 345 -19.71 9.07 6.42
CA PHE A 345 -18.35 8.61 6.14
C PHE A 345 -18.19 7.14 6.51
N THR A 346 -18.67 6.77 7.70
CA THR A 346 -18.63 5.38 8.17
C THR A 346 -19.41 4.47 7.24
N ALA A 347 -20.62 4.84 6.83
CA ALA A 347 -21.44 4.06 5.91
C ALA A 347 -20.78 3.90 4.52
N ALA A 348 -20.14 4.94 4.00
CA ALA A 348 -19.41 4.87 2.74
C ALA A 348 -18.23 3.90 2.82
N MET A 349 -17.40 4.04 3.86
CA MET A 349 -16.21 3.21 4.03
C MET A 349 -16.54 1.77 4.50
N ASP A 350 -17.67 1.56 5.17
CA ASP A 350 -18.18 0.24 5.54
C ASP A 350 -18.51 -0.62 4.32
N GLU A 351 -18.85 0.00 3.19
CA GLU A 351 -19.16 -0.70 1.95
C GLU A 351 -17.88 -0.85 1.11
N ASP A 352 -17.03 -1.84 1.45
CA ASP A 352 -15.81 -2.19 0.72
C ASP A 352 -14.77 -1.07 0.62
N PHE A 353 -14.61 -0.31 1.71
CA PHE A 353 -13.64 0.79 1.80
C PHE A 353 -13.80 1.77 0.65
N ASN A 354 -15.03 2.19 0.34
CA ASN A 354 -15.34 3.06 -0.78
C ASN A 354 -14.78 4.47 -0.57
N ALA A 355 -13.48 4.61 -0.82
CA ALA A 355 -12.69 5.80 -0.60
C ALA A 355 -13.17 7.00 -1.40
N ALA A 356 -13.70 6.79 -2.61
CA ALA A 356 -14.26 7.84 -3.44
C ALA A 356 -15.50 8.47 -2.79
N ASN A 357 -16.37 7.64 -2.21
CA ASN A 357 -17.52 8.14 -1.47
C ASN A 357 -17.10 8.71 -0.10
N GLY A 358 -16.14 8.08 0.59
CA GLY A 358 -15.61 8.56 1.87
C GLY A 358 -15.00 9.96 1.75
N ILE A 359 -14.15 10.20 0.74
CA ILE A 359 -13.57 11.54 0.53
C ILE A 359 -14.64 12.56 0.11
N THR A 360 -15.68 12.14 -0.61
CA THR A 360 -16.80 13.03 -0.96
C THR A 360 -17.45 13.59 0.31
N VAL A 361 -17.63 12.77 1.35
CA VAL A 361 -18.13 13.22 2.65
C VAL A 361 -17.15 14.18 3.34
N ALA A 362 -15.84 13.97 3.23
CA ALA A 362 -14.85 14.92 3.75
C ALA A 362 -14.94 16.29 3.06
N PHE A 363 -15.20 16.33 1.74
CA PHE A 363 -15.47 17.60 1.03
C PHE A 363 -16.81 18.23 1.44
N GLU A 364 -17.86 17.46 1.70
CA GLU A 364 -19.12 17.98 2.25
C GLU A 364 -18.89 18.62 3.63
N LEU A 365 -18.15 17.94 4.50
CA LEU A 365 -17.76 18.46 5.81
C LEU A 365 -16.91 19.74 5.65
N ALA A 366 -15.97 19.76 4.71
CA ALA A 366 -15.16 20.94 4.42
C ALA A 366 -16.01 22.15 3.97
N LYS A 367 -17.04 21.92 3.15
CA LYS A 367 -17.99 22.99 2.75
C LYS A 367 -18.78 23.53 3.94
N TRP A 368 -19.24 22.65 4.84
CA TRP A 368 -19.97 23.03 6.05
C TRP A 368 -19.09 23.79 7.05
N ILE A 369 -17.82 23.37 7.18
CA ILE A 369 -16.79 24.08 7.94
C ILE A 369 -16.62 25.50 7.38
N ASN A 370 -16.43 25.63 6.06
CA ASN A 370 -16.28 26.91 5.36
C ASN A 370 -17.52 27.82 5.42
N SER A 371 -18.69 27.31 5.84
CA SER A 371 -19.87 28.14 6.10
C SER A 371 -19.97 28.68 7.53
N GLY A 372 -18.89 28.55 8.33
CA GLY A 372 -18.79 29.12 9.68
C GLY A 372 -19.06 28.16 10.83
N ASN A 373 -18.98 26.85 10.60
CA ASN A 373 -19.19 25.81 11.61
C ASN A 373 -17.87 25.18 12.07
N TYR A 374 -16.86 26.01 12.38
CA TYR A 374 -15.52 25.49 12.64
C TYR A 374 -15.11 25.63 14.11
N THR A 375 -15.21 24.54 14.86
CA THR A 375 -14.74 24.43 16.24
C THR A 375 -13.55 23.47 16.34
N ALA A 376 -12.89 23.45 17.51
CA ALA A 376 -11.82 22.48 17.78
C ALA A 376 -12.29 21.01 17.66
N GLU A 377 -13.54 20.72 18.06
CA GLU A 377 -14.16 19.40 17.90
C GLU A 377 -14.31 19.02 16.42
N VAL A 378 -14.85 19.95 15.61
CA VAL A 378 -15.03 19.73 14.17
C VAL A 378 -13.69 19.56 13.46
N LYS A 379 -12.66 20.35 13.84
CA LYS A 379 -11.30 20.18 13.32
C LYS A 379 -10.72 18.81 13.65
N ALA A 380 -10.85 18.36 14.90
CA ALA A 380 -10.36 17.04 15.30
C ALA A 380 -11.09 15.91 14.56
N ALA A 381 -12.40 16.04 14.35
CA ALA A 381 -13.19 15.10 13.56
C ALA A 381 -12.75 15.09 12.09
N PHE A 382 -12.58 16.26 11.48
CA PHE A 382 -12.12 16.40 10.10
C PHE A 382 -10.71 15.82 9.91
N ALA A 383 -9.79 16.10 10.84
CA ALA A 383 -8.44 15.52 10.86
C ALA A 383 -8.49 13.99 10.87
N LYS A 384 -9.32 13.40 11.74
CA LYS A 384 -9.49 11.93 11.82
C LYS A 384 -10.00 11.33 10.52
N LEU A 385 -10.93 11.99 9.83
CA LEU A 385 -11.41 11.52 8.52
C LEU A 385 -10.29 11.56 7.47
N LEU A 386 -9.50 12.63 7.44
CA LEU A 386 -8.37 12.78 6.52
C LEU A 386 -7.24 11.79 6.82
N GLU A 387 -7.00 11.49 8.10
CA GLU A 387 -5.98 10.55 8.54
C GLU A 387 -6.25 9.12 8.05
N VAL A 388 -7.51 8.73 7.84
CA VAL A 388 -7.87 7.46 7.18
C VAL A 388 -7.24 7.36 5.78
N PHE A 389 -7.17 8.48 5.05
CA PHE A 389 -6.52 8.58 3.75
C PHE A 389 -5.02 8.86 3.84
N GLY A 390 -4.42 8.80 5.03
CA GLY A 390 -3.02 9.11 5.26
C GLY A 390 -2.67 10.58 5.04
N ILE A 391 -3.66 11.48 5.09
CA ILE A 391 -3.46 12.92 4.93
C ILE A 391 -3.36 13.56 6.30
N VAL A 392 -2.22 14.20 6.56
CA VAL A 392 -1.94 14.89 7.82
C VAL A 392 -1.40 16.27 7.48
N PHE A 393 -2.14 17.29 7.92
CA PHE A 393 -1.69 18.66 7.83
C PHE A 393 -0.98 19.03 9.12
N VAL A 394 0.33 19.22 9.02
CA VAL A 394 1.11 19.81 10.08
C VAL A 394 0.85 21.31 10.01
N GLU A 395 0.26 21.87 11.07
CA GLU A 395 0.17 23.32 11.17
C GLU A 395 1.58 23.85 11.39
N GLU A 396 2.03 24.66 10.44
CA GLU A 396 3.25 25.42 10.63
C GLU A 396 3.01 26.43 11.75
N VAL A 397 3.58 26.13 12.92
CA VAL A 397 3.75 27.15 13.94
C VAL A 397 4.80 28.11 13.40
N LEU A 398 4.45 29.39 13.30
CA LEU A 398 5.42 30.41 12.97
C LEU A 398 6.53 30.38 14.03
N ASP A 399 7.77 30.50 13.58
CA ASP A 399 8.85 30.80 14.49
C ASP A 399 8.48 32.09 15.26
N ALA A 400 8.75 32.13 16.56
CA ALA A 400 8.37 33.28 17.42
C ALA A 400 8.87 34.63 16.86
N ASP A 401 9.97 34.61 16.11
CA ASP A 401 10.50 35.78 15.41
C ASP A 401 9.60 36.26 14.26
N ILE A 402 8.94 35.36 13.52
CA ILE A 402 7.99 35.70 12.45
C ILE A 402 6.69 36.26 13.04
N GLU A 403 6.18 35.67 14.13
CA GLU A 403 5.03 36.23 14.84
C GLU A 403 5.31 37.65 15.32
N ARG A 404 6.49 37.87 15.93
CA ARG A 404 6.94 39.21 16.35
C ARG A 404 6.98 40.19 15.17
N LEU A 405 7.54 39.79 14.03
CA LEU A 405 7.57 40.65 12.84
C LEU A 405 6.16 41.00 12.34
N ILE A 406 5.24 40.04 12.35
CA ILE A 406 3.84 40.30 11.96
C ILE A 406 3.18 41.30 12.92
N GLU A 407 3.39 41.16 14.23
CA GLU A 407 2.88 42.11 15.24
C GLU A 407 3.49 43.50 15.06
N GLU A 408 4.82 43.60 14.92
CA GLU A 408 5.53 44.86 14.66
C GLU A 408 5.00 45.55 13.40
N ARG A 409 4.70 44.77 12.34
CA ARG A 409 4.06 45.30 11.13
C ARG A 409 2.66 45.82 11.42
N GLN A 410 1.84 45.13 12.21
CA GLN A 410 0.50 45.62 12.56
C GLN A 410 0.58 46.93 13.37
N VAL A 411 1.52 47.02 14.31
CA VAL A 411 1.79 48.25 15.07
C VAL A 411 2.24 49.39 14.13
N ALA A 412 3.15 49.12 13.20
CA ALA A 412 3.62 50.10 12.22
C ALA A 412 2.45 50.61 11.34
N ARG A 413 1.58 49.71 10.87
CA ARG A 413 0.38 50.09 10.10
C ARG A 413 -0.61 50.90 10.90
N ALA A 414 -0.87 50.53 12.16
CA ALA A 414 -1.74 51.28 13.05
C ALA A 414 -1.22 52.70 13.29
N ASN A 415 0.11 52.85 13.39
CA ASN A 415 0.80 54.14 13.53
C ASN A 415 1.02 54.90 12.21
N ARG A 416 0.53 54.37 11.08
CA ARG A 416 0.73 54.92 9.72
C ARG A 416 2.20 55.01 9.28
N ASP A 417 3.08 54.21 9.87
CA ASP A 417 4.46 54.00 9.41
C ASP A 417 4.49 52.95 8.30
N PHE A 418 4.11 53.37 7.10
CA PHE A 418 4.03 52.48 5.94
C PHE A 418 5.41 52.00 5.47
N ALA A 419 6.47 52.80 5.67
CA ALA A 419 7.82 52.42 5.29
C ALA A 419 8.33 51.22 6.11
N THR A 420 8.13 51.24 7.43
CA THR A 420 8.47 50.10 8.29
C THR A 420 7.57 48.90 8.01
N ALA A 421 6.26 49.11 7.77
CA ALA A 421 5.33 48.03 7.47
C ALA A 421 5.65 47.32 6.14
N ASP A 422 6.06 48.06 5.11
CA ASP A 422 6.48 47.51 3.82
C ASP A 422 7.82 46.78 3.93
N ARG A 423 8.80 47.35 4.66
CA ARG A 423 10.07 46.67 4.95
C ARG A 423 9.85 45.30 5.59
N ILE A 424 9.00 45.23 6.62
CA ILE A 424 8.70 43.97 7.30
C ILE A 424 7.93 43.00 6.39
N ARG A 425 6.99 43.49 5.56
CA ARG A 425 6.30 42.63 4.58
C ARG A 425 7.30 41.99 3.62
N ASP A 426 8.26 42.75 3.12
CA ASP A 426 9.23 42.27 2.14
C ASP A 426 10.25 41.31 2.80
N GLU A 427 10.62 41.56 4.07
CA GLU A 427 11.44 40.65 4.90
C GLU A 427 10.73 39.31 5.14
N LEU A 428 9.42 39.34 5.42
CA LEU A 428 8.60 38.14 5.56
C LEU A 428 8.45 37.40 4.21
N ALA A 429 8.23 38.13 3.12
CA ALA A 429 8.13 37.53 1.78
C ALA A 429 9.45 36.85 1.36
N ALA A 430 10.60 37.40 1.74
CA ALA A 430 11.91 36.78 1.50
C ALA A 430 12.10 35.46 2.29
N GLN A 431 11.38 35.30 3.40
CA GLN A 431 11.31 34.07 4.19
C GLN A 431 10.19 33.12 3.72
N GLY A 432 9.61 33.38 2.55
CA GLY A 432 8.51 32.60 1.97
C GLY A 432 7.13 32.93 2.56
N ILE A 433 7.02 33.90 3.47
CA ILE A 433 5.76 34.25 4.14
C ILE A 433 5.03 35.36 3.38
N LYS A 434 3.90 35.03 2.76
CA LYS A 434 2.98 36.01 2.15
C LYS A 434 1.91 36.41 3.15
N LEU A 435 1.71 37.72 3.31
CA LEU A 435 0.67 38.27 4.16
C LEU A 435 -0.58 38.67 3.36
N LEU A 436 -1.76 38.38 3.92
CA LEU A 436 -3.06 38.80 3.42
C LEU A 436 -3.78 39.59 4.52
N ASP A 437 -3.92 40.90 4.31
CA ASP A 437 -4.67 41.76 5.21
C ASP A 437 -6.19 41.58 4.97
N THR A 438 -6.94 41.15 5.99
CA THR A 438 -8.41 40.98 5.93
C THR A 438 -9.12 41.86 6.96
N LYS A 439 -10.44 41.98 6.87
CA LYS A 439 -11.25 42.74 7.86
C LYS A 439 -11.16 42.15 9.27
N ASP A 440 -10.87 40.85 9.37
CA ASP A 440 -10.81 40.11 10.64
C ASP A 440 -9.36 39.96 11.18
N GLY A 441 -8.38 40.58 10.51
CA GLY A 441 -6.96 40.53 10.88
C GLY A 441 -6.03 40.12 9.73
N VAL A 442 -4.73 40.00 10.02
CA VAL A 442 -3.75 39.48 9.07
C VAL A 442 -3.82 37.96 9.01
N ARG A 443 -3.87 37.41 7.81
CA ARG A 443 -3.60 36.01 7.51
C ARG A 443 -2.24 35.91 6.82
N TRP A 444 -1.62 34.75 6.88
CA TRP A 444 -0.36 34.50 6.20
C TRP A 444 -0.34 33.10 5.56
N THR A 445 0.54 32.91 4.59
CA THR A 445 0.82 31.61 3.96
C THR A 445 2.33 31.49 3.73
N ARG A 446 2.93 30.32 4.00
CA ARG A 446 4.33 30.02 3.63
C ARG A 446 4.33 29.27 2.30
N ASP A 447 5.13 29.75 1.35
CA ASP A 447 5.38 29.08 0.07
C ASP A 447 6.39 27.93 0.21
#